data_AF-A0A9Q1EUC0-F1
#
_entry.id   AF-A0A9Q1EUC0-F1
#
_cell.length_a   1.000
_cell.length_b   1.000
_cell.length_c   1.000
_cell.angle_alpha   90.00
_cell.angle_beta   90.00
_cell.angle_gamma   90.00
#
_symmetry.space_group_name_H-M   'P 1'
#
loop_
_entity.id
_entity.type
_entity.pdbx_description
1 polymer ?
#
loop_
_entity_poly.entity_id
_entity_poly.type
_entity_poly.pdbx_seq_one_letter_code
_entity_poly.pdbx_strand_id
1 'polypeptide(L)'
;MSKMIKFDNSADLDYFIKGVEEESQTKFITFTVDRHYNDKDWLPLPAKRVYWQWAGGSGMPAIEFNGTPFMFVGSKRLVCHQGKDLALAHKRRYAEEKAKKMMVDHSFCSQRALWQDTKKVGCPAAISITKIATFPKFKADEEILSREKIKKTASKILRRALERDPIVWETCYVVTHQSAHAGHAIGEMANWRSSDHLCS
;
A
#
# COMPACT_ATOMS: atom_id res chain seq x y z
N MET A 1 13.09 12.49 2.47
CA MET A 1 13.09 11.79 1.16
C MET A 1 12.57 10.37 1.39
N SER A 2 11.52 9.94 0.69
CA SER A 2 11.04 8.55 0.81
C SER A 2 11.97 7.62 0.05
N LYS A 3 12.65 6.72 0.76
CA LYS A 3 13.57 5.73 0.18
C LYS A 3 12.75 4.61 -0.46
N MET A 4 13.08 4.26 -1.71
CA MET A 4 12.56 3.05 -2.36
C MET A 4 13.27 1.82 -1.76
N ILE A 5 12.51 0.81 -1.39
CA ILE A 5 13.02 -0.47 -0.87
C ILE A 5 12.48 -1.59 -1.76
N LYS A 6 13.28 -2.64 -1.98
CA LYS A 6 12.89 -3.82 -2.76
C LYS A 6 13.00 -5.07 -1.89
N PHE A 7 12.05 -5.98 -2.05
CA PHE A 7 12.05 -7.30 -1.43
C PHE A 7 11.76 -8.37 -2.48
N ASP A 8 12.43 -9.51 -2.39
CA ASP A 8 12.27 -10.61 -3.36
C ASP A 8 11.22 -11.64 -2.90
N ASN A 9 10.78 -11.55 -1.65
CA ASN A 9 9.76 -12.42 -1.10
C ASN A 9 8.83 -11.67 -0.13
N SER A 10 7.66 -12.27 0.14
CA SER A 10 6.66 -11.66 1.01
C SER A 10 7.05 -11.68 2.49
N ALA A 11 7.87 -12.64 2.93
CA ALA A 11 8.26 -12.75 4.33
C ALA A 11 9.13 -11.56 4.77
N ASP A 12 10.09 -11.15 3.94
CA ASP A 12 10.92 -9.98 4.20
C ASP A 12 10.11 -8.67 4.17
N LEU A 13 9.14 -8.59 3.25
CA LEU A 13 8.19 -7.49 3.21
C LEU A 13 7.36 -7.42 4.49
N ASP A 14 6.84 -8.55 4.96
CA ASP A 14 6.03 -8.62 6.18
C ASP A 14 6.88 -8.28 7.43
N TYR A 15 8.14 -8.74 7.46
CA TYR A 15 9.10 -8.36 8.50
C TYR A 15 9.38 -6.86 8.51
N PHE A 16 9.57 -6.25 7.33
CA PHE A 16 9.72 -4.80 7.20
C PHE A 16 8.50 -4.05 7.73
N ILE A 17 7.29 -4.45 7.33
CA ILE A 17 6.05 -3.81 7.80
C ILE A 17 5.95 -3.93 9.32
N LYS A 18 6.24 -5.11 9.88
CA LYS A 18 6.24 -5.33 11.32
C LYS A 18 7.25 -4.42 12.05
N GLY A 19 8.47 -4.29 11.52
CA GLY A 19 9.47 -3.38 12.07
C GLY A 19 9.01 -1.92 12.08
N VAL A 20 8.36 -1.47 11.01
CA VAL A 20 7.75 -0.13 10.94
C VAL A 20 6.65 0.05 11.99
N GLU A 21 5.81 -0.97 12.21
CA GLU A 21 4.77 -0.95 13.24
C GLU A 21 5.34 -0.91 14.66
N GLU A 22 6.42 -1.65 14.91
CA GLU A 22 7.10 -1.71 16.21
C GLU A 22 7.82 -0.39 16.51
N GLU A 23 8.51 0.21 15.53
CA GLU A 23 9.18 1.50 15.68
C GLU A 23 8.17 2.63 15.97
N SER A 24 7.05 2.64 15.26
CA SER A 24 6.02 3.67 15.40
C SER A 24 5.02 3.42 16.53
N GLN A 25 5.02 2.23 17.12
CA GLN A 25 3.97 1.73 18.02
C GLN A 25 2.55 1.90 17.44
N THR A 26 2.43 1.83 16.12
CA THR A 26 1.18 2.10 15.40
C THR A 26 0.94 1.02 14.37
N LYS A 27 -0.30 0.51 14.31
CA LYS A 27 -0.70 -0.47 13.30
C LYS A 27 -1.05 0.19 11.97
N PHE A 28 -0.74 -0.52 10.90
CA PHE A 28 -1.16 -0.19 9.55
C PHE A 28 -2.33 -1.08 9.12
N ILE A 29 -3.33 -0.46 8.48
CA ILE A 29 -4.49 -1.16 7.94
C ILE A 29 -4.48 -1.07 6.41
N THR A 30 -5.10 -2.05 5.75
CA THR A 30 -5.23 -2.01 4.29
C THR A 30 -6.19 -0.91 3.89
N PHE A 31 -5.71 0.02 3.07
CA PHE A 31 -6.51 1.08 2.47
C PHE A 31 -7.07 0.65 1.13
N THR A 32 -6.19 0.20 0.24
CA THR A 32 -6.54 -0.31 -1.09
C THR A 32 -5.68 -1.52 -1.43
N VAL A 33 -6.24 -2.42 -2.21
CA VAL A 33 -5.55 -3.58 -2.77
C VAL A 33 -6.09 -3.83 -4.18
N ASP A 34 -5.20 -3.98 -5.14
CA ASP A 34 -5.58 -4.33 -6.50
C ASP A 34 -6.01 -5.79 -6.57
N ARG A 35 -6.94 -6.08 -7.50
CA ARG A 35 -7.54 -7.41 -7.69
C ARG A 35 -6.52 -8.55 -7.74
N HIS A 36 -5.41 -8.36 -8.47
CA HIS A 36 -4.43 -9.42 -8.71
C HIS A 36 -3.26 -9.42 -7.70
N TYR A 37 -3.24 -8.51 -6.72
CA TYR A 37 -2.11 -8.45 -5.77
C TYR A 37 -1.94 -9.75 -4.98
N ASN A 38 -3.06 -10.34 -4.53
CA ASN A 38 -3.10 -11.61 -3.81
C ASN A 38 -3.37 -12.83 -4.72
N ASP A 39 -3.45 -12.63 -6.03
CA ASP A 39 -3.71 -13.70 -6.97
C ASP A 39 -2.46 -14.57 -7.12
N LYS A 40 -2.57 -15.82 -6.69
CA LYS A 40 -1.49 -16.82 -6.75
C LYS A 40 -1.40 -17.45 -8.14
N ASP A 41 -2.50 -17.41 -8.89
CA ASP A 41 -2.63 -17.98 -10.23
C ASP A 41 -2.40 -16.91 -11.30
N TRP A 42 -1.94 -15.72 -10.90
CA TRP A 42 -1.55 -14.68 -11.84
C TRP A 42 -0.40 -15.15 -12.72
N LEU A 43 -0.57 -14.97 -14.03
CA LEU A 43 0.44 -15.30 -15.03
C LEU A 43 0.77 -14.07 -15.90
N PRO A 44 2.03 -13.89 -16.32
CA PRO A 44 2.39 -12.85 -17.26
C PRO A 44 1.80 -13.18 -18.63
N LEU A 45 0.92 -12.30 -19.12
CA LEU A 45 0.29 -12.47 -20.43
C LEU A 45 0.99 -11.63 -21.51
N PRO A 46 1.17 -12.14 -22.75
CA PRO A 46 1.80 -11.40 -23.85
C PRO A 46 1.14 -10.04 -24.14
N ALA A 47 -0.18 -9.96 -23.96
CA ALA A 47 -0.96 -8.73 -24.18
C ALA A 47 -0.67 -7.63 -23.14
N LYS A 48 -0.08 -7.96 -21.99
CA LYS A 48 0.24 -6.99 -20.94
C LYS A 48 1.45 -6.14 -21.32
N ARG A 49 1.47 -4.93 -20.80
CA ARG A 49 2.55 -3.97 -21.05
C ARG A 49 3.81 -4.39 -20.30
N VAL A 50 4.92 -4.44 -21.02
CA VAL A 50 6.27 -4.57 -20.47
C VAL A 50 6.80 -3.18 -20.13
N TYR A 51 7.35 -3.04 -18.93
CA TYR A 51 7.95 -1.82 -18.42
C TYR A 51 9.44 -2.04 -18.18
N TRP A 52 10.19 -0.93 -18.20
CA TRP A 52 11.63 -0.91 -17.94
C TRP A 52 12.00 0.07 -16.81
N GLN A 53 11.09 1.02 -16.57
CA GLN A 53 11.13 1.99 -15.49
C GLN A 53 9.70 2.50 -15.29
N TRP A 54 9.45 3.12 -14.15
CA TRP A 54 8.19 3.76 -13.82
C TRP A 54 8.46 5.00 -12.99
N ALA A 55 7.93 6.15 -13.41
CA ALA A 55 8.18 7.42 -12.72
C ALA A 55 7.47 7.55 -11.36
N GLY A 56 6.67 6.54 -10.98
CA GLY A 56 5.73 6.65 -9.87
C GLY A 56 4.41 7.29 -10.32
N GLY A 57 3.40 7.22 -9.44
CA GLY A 57 2.07 7.78 -9.72
C GLY A 57 0.94 6.92 -9.15
N SER A 58 -0.23 7.51 -8.95
CA SER A 58 -1.43 6.83 -8.42
C SER A 58 -1.20 6.09 -7.08
N GLY A 59 -0.27 6.58 -6.26
CA GLY A 59 0.11 5.93 -5.00
C GLY A 59 1.08 4.74 -5.15
N MET A 60 1.59 4.45 -6.35
CA MET A 60 2.64 3.47 -6.56
C MET A 60 4.05 4.09 -6.49
N PRO A 61 5.04 3.38 -5.91
CA PRO A 61 6.45 3.77 -5.89
C PRO A 61 7.02 3.91 -7.31
N ALA A 62 8.00 4.80 -7.46
CA ALA A 62 8.83 4.85 -8.67
C ALA A 62 9.71 3.59 -8.75
N ILE A 63 9.99 3.14 -9.97
CA ILE A 63 10.87 2.01 -10.27
C ILE A 63 11.93 2.51 -11.23
N GLU A 64 13.16 2.59 -10.73
CA GLU A 64 14.29 3.06 -11.55
C GLU A 64 14.67 2.03 -12.61
N PHE A 65 15.26 2.54 -13.69
CA PHE A 65 15.77 1.70 -14.76
C PHE A 65 16.99 0.92 -14.28
N ASN A 66 16.95 -0.41 -14.40
CA ASN A 66 18.04 -1.32 -13.99
C ASN A 66 18.36 -2.37 -15.06
N GLY A 67 17.98 -2.09 -16.31
CA GLY A 67 18.11 -3.00 -17.45
C GLY A 67 17.21 -4.24 -17.42
N THR A 68 16.38 -4.46 -16.38
CA THR A 68 15.53 -5.65 -16.28
C THR A 68 14.07 -5.32 -16.59
N PRO A 69 13.45 -5.94 -17.60
CA PRO A 69 12.04 -5.69 -17.89
C PRO A 69 11.14 -6.29 -16.81
N PHE A 70 9.98 -5.67 -16.60
CA PHE A 70 8.98 -6.12 -15.63
C PHE A 70 7.54 -5.89 -16.10
N MET A 71 6.60 -6.58 -15.45
CA MET A 71 5.16 -6.37 -15.57
C MET A 71 4.55 -6.13 -14.19
N PHE A 72 3.53 -5.26 -14.11
CA PHE A 72 2.79 -5.07 -12.87
C PHE A 72 1.87 -6.27 -12.60
N VAL A 73 1.96 -6.82 -11.39
CA VAL A 73 1.01 -7.82 -10.88
C VAL A 73 -0.14 -7.09 -10.19
N GLY A 74 0.18 -6.23 -9.22
CA GLY A 74 -0.80 -5.39 -8.52
C GLY A 74 -0.15 -4.53 -7.45
N SER A 75 -0.92 -3.64 -6.85
CA SER A 75 -0.49 -2.78 -5.76
C SER A 75 -1.34 -2.97 -4.50
N LYS A 76 -0.75 -2.62 -3.35
CA LYS A 76 -1.40 -2.58 -2.04
C LYS A 76 -0.94 -1.33 -1.33
N ARG A 77 -1.88 -0.59 -0.77
CA ARG A 77 -1.60 0.58 0.06
C ARG A 77 -2.06 0.33 1.48
N LEU A 78 -1.14 0.50 2.41
CA LEU A 78 -1.40 0.47 3.84
C LEU A 78 -1.38 1.90 4.37
N VAL A 79 -2.24 2.19 5.34
CA VAL A 79 -2.30 3.50 6.03
C VAL A 79 -2.35 3.28 7.52
N CYS A 80 -1.85 4.24 8.30
CA CYS A 80 -1.97 4.23 9.74
C CYS A 80 -3.43 3.99 10.19
N HIS A 81 -3.63 3.19 11.25
CA HIS A 81 -4.97 2.96 11.81
C HIS A 81 -5.63 4.25 12.33
N GLN A 82 -4.85 5.28 12.69
CA GLN A 82 -5.35 6.63 13.05
C GLN A 82 -5.39 7.58 11.85
N GLY A 83 -5.28 7.04 10.63
CA GLY A 83 -5.39 7.78 9.37
C GLY A 83 -6.76 8.40 9.14
N LYS A 84 -7.05 8.80 7.89
CA LYS A 84 -8.33 9.41 7.53
C LYS A 84 -9.51 8.48 7.87
N ASP A 85 -10.57 9.05 8.43
CA ASP A 85 -11.83 8.33 8.58
C ASP A 85 -12.57 8.27 7.23
N LEU A 86 -12.68 7.07 6.67
CA LEU A 86 -13.36 6.82 5.40
C LEU A 86 -14.86 6.58 5.59
N ALA A 87 -15.31 6.33 6.82
CA ALA A 87 -16.68 6.00 7.16
C ALA A 87 -17.48 7.23 7.64
N LEU A 88 -16.95 8.46 7.50
CA LEU A 88 -17.60 9.68 7.98
C LEU A 88 -19.03 9.83 7.45
N ALA A 89 -19.24 9.58 6.15
CA ALA A 89 -20.58 9.67 5.55
C ALA A 89 -21.55 8.66 6.17
N HIS A 90 -21.10 7.42 6.39
CA HIS A 90 -21.91 6.38 7.02
C HIS A 90 -22.24 6.73 8.48
N LYS A 91 -21.26 7.25 9.23
CA LYS A 91 -21.44 7.69 10.62
C LYS A 91 -22.42 8.85 10.72
N ARG A 92 -22.33 9.84 9.82
CA ARG A 92 -23.27 10.96 9.73
C ARG A 92 -24.69 10.46 9.48
N ARG A 93 -24.88 9.60 8.46
CA ARG A 93 -26.19 9.01 8.16
C ARG A 93 -26.75 8.23 9.36
N TYR A 94 -25.93 7.42 10.02
CA TYR A 94 -26.34 6.68 11.21
C TYR A 94 -26.75 7.61 12.37
N ALA A 95 -26.00 8.69 12.61
CA ALA A 95 -26.33 9.68 13.62
C ALA A 95 -27.67 10.39 13.32
N GLU A 96 -27.90 10.75 12.06
CA GLU A 96 -29.16 11.34 11.59
C GLU A 96 -30.34 10.37 11.76
N GLU A 97 -30.19 9.10 11.36
CA GLU A 97 -31.22 8.06 11.53
C GLU A 97 -31.53 7.81 13.01
N LYS A 98 -30.49 7.76 13.86
CA LYS A 98 -30.66 7.59 15.30
C LYS A 98 -31.37 8.78 15.93
N ALA A 99 -31.02 10.02 15.55
CA ALA A 99 -31.68 11.23 16.03
C ALA A 99 -33.17 11.24 15.65
N LYS A 100 -33.53 10.85 14.42
CA LYS A 100 -34.92 10.71 13.98
C LYS A 100 -35.69 9.69 14.83
N LYS A 101 -35.11 8.52 15.08
CA LYS A 101 -35.74 7.49 15.92
C LYS A 101 -35.96 7.96 17.37
N MET A 102 -34.97 8.63 17.97
CA MET A 102 -35.10 9.18 19.33
C MET A 102 -36.22 10.21 19.46
N MET A 103 -36.48 11.01 18.40
CA MET A 103 -37.62 11.94 18.39
C MET A 103 -38.97 11.24 18.30
N VAL A 104 -39.06 10.11 17.59
CA VAL A 104 -40.30 9.32 17.44
C VAL A 104 -40.59 8.49 18.69
N ASP A 105 -39.56 7.84 19.23
CA ASP A 105 -39.69 6.88 20.34
C ASP A 105 -39.62 7.55 21.72
N HIS A 106 -39.45 8.89 21.77
CA HIS A 106 -39.19 9.69 22.99
C HIS A 106 -38.08 9.12 23.90
N SER A 107 -37.19 8.31 23.33
CA SER A 107 -36.15 7.60 24.07
C SER A 107 -34.88 8.45 24.14
N PHE A 108 -34.78 9.32 25.13
CA PHE A 108 -33.58 10.13 25.37
C PHE A 108 -32.59 9.35 26.25
N CYS A 109 -31.70 8.57 25.64
CA CYS A 109 -30.55 8.02 26.37
C CYS A 109 -29.48 9.11 26.56
N SER A 110 -28.94 9.23 27.78
CA SER A 110 -27.79 10.11 28.02
C SER A 110 -26.59 9.59 27.21
N GLN A 111 -26.05 10.43 26.34
CA GLN A 111 -24.82 10.12 25.63
C GLN A 111 -23.65 10.61 26.48
N ARG A 112 -22.70 9.73 26.76
CA ARG A 112 -21.43 10.14 27.38
C ARG A 112 -20.75 11.13 26.42
N ALA A 113 -20.46 12.33 26.91
CA ALA A 113 -19.69 13.31 26.15
C ALA A 113 -18.28 12.75 25.91
N LEU A 114 -17.97 12.44 24.65
CA LEU A 114 -16.62 12.06 24.24
C LEU A 114 -15.87 13.33 23.85
N TRP A 115 -14.60 13.44 24.26
CA TRP A 115 -13.73 14.53 23.80
C TRP A 115 -13.45 14.48 22.29
N GLN A 116 -13.57 13.31 21.68
CA GLN A 116 -13.48 13.12 20.23
C GLN A 116 -14.46 12.03 19.77
N ASP A 117 -15.14 12.28 18.66
CA ASP A 117 -16.12 11.35 18.08
C ASP A 117 -15.47 10.04 17.58
N THR A 118 -14.18 10.09 17.22
CA THR A 118 -13.47 8.94 16.66
C THR A 118 -11.99 8.93 17.05
N LYS A 119 -11.37 7.75 17.02
CA LYS A 119 -9.91 7.55 17.18
C LYS A 119 -9.09 7.99 15.94
N LYS A 120 -9.74 8.46 14.86
CA LYS A 120 -9.09 8.81 13.60
C LYS A 120 -8.68 10.29 13.63
N VAL A 121 -7.40 10.56 13.45
CA VAL A 121 -6.84 11.92 13.48
C VAL A 121 -6.37 12.39 12.09
N GLY A 122 -6.56 11.58 11.05
CA GLY A 122 -6.12 11.93 9.70
C GLY A 122 -4.61 11.77 9.49
N CYS A 123 -3.96 10.88 10.24
CA CYS A 123 -2.52 10.61 10.10
C CYS A 123 -2.14 10.29 8.64
N PRO A 124 -1.11 10.94 8.07
CA PRO A 124 -0.71 10.74 6.67
C PRO A 124 0.21 9.53 6.47
N ALA A 125 0.67 8.88 7.54
CA ALA A 125 1.61 7.77 7.44
C ALA A 125 1.03 6.61 6.61
N ALA A 126 1.81 6.17 5.62
CA ALA A 126 1.39 5.19 4.63
C ALA A 126 2.57 4.36 4.11
N ILE A 127 2.27 3.12 3.74
CA ILE A 127 3.20 2.21 3.04
C ILE A 127 2.55 1.85 1.71
N SER A 128 3.22 2.18 0.62
CA SER A 128 2.80 1.84 -0.74
C SER A 128 3.64 0.69 -1.26
N ILE A 129 2.99 -0.38 -1.68
CA ILE A 129 3.61 -1.64 -2.09
C ILE A 129 3.15 -1.96 -3.51
N THR A 130 4.09 -2.22 -4.40
CA THR A 130 3.82 -2.70 -5.76
C THR A 130 4.49 -4.04 -5.94
N LYS A 131 3.69 -5.07 -6.25
CA LYS A 131 4.15 -6.39 -6.67
C LYS A 131 4.36 -6.38 -8.19
N ILE A 132 5.57 -6.73 -8.63
CA ILE A 132 5.94 -6.84 -10.04
C ILE A 132 6.49 -8.23 -10.34
N ALA A 133 6.32 -8.66 -11.59
CA ALA A 133 7.01 -9.81 -12.16
C ALA A 133 8.21 -9.31 -12.97
N THR A 134 9.42 -9.72 -12.61
CA THR A 134 10.66 -9.36 -13.29
C THR A 134 11.14 -10.49 -14.19
N PHE A 135 11.83 -10.15 -15.28
CA PHE A 135 12.31 -11.12 -16.27
C PHE A 135 13.83 -11.01 -16.48
N PRO A 136 14.66 -11.53 -15.55
CA PRO A 136 16.12 -11.39 -15.62
C PRO A 136 16.76 -11.97 -16.87
N LYS A 137 16.20 -13.04 -17.45
CA LYS A 137 16.68 -13.63 -18.72
C LYS A 137 16.60 -12.67 -19.91
N PHE A 138 15.80 -11.61 -19.80
CA PHE A 138 15.64 -10.58 -20.82
C PHE A 138 16.29 -9.26 -20.40
N LYS A 139 17.14 -9.29 -19.37
CA LYS A 139 17.97 -8.16 -18.98
C LYS A 139 18.90 -7.81 -20.14
N ALA A 140 19.05 -6.51 -20.40
CA ALA A 140 20.02 -6.02 -21.36
C ALA A 140 20.85 -4.90 -20.72
N ASP A 141 22.02 -4.64 -21.30
CA ASP A 141 22.98 -3.69 -20.75
C ASP A 141 22.43 -2.26 -20.76
N GLU A 142 22.68 -1.53 -19.68
CA GLU A 142 22.11 -0.20 -19.48
C GLU A 142 22.57 0.80 -20.55
N GLU A 143 23.84 0.71 -20.96
CA GLU A 143 24.40 1.56 -22.03
C GLU A 143 23.71 1.32 -23.37
N ILE A 144 23.39 0.05 -23.67
CA ILE A 144 22.74 -0.37 -24.91
C ILE A 144 21.26 0.04 -24.90
N LEU A 145 20.58 -0.05 -23.76
CA LEU A 145 19.14 0.21 -23.61
C LEU A 145 18.75 1.69 -23.49
N SER A 146 19.71 2.62 -23.38
CA SER A 146 19.46 4.06 -23.55
C SER A 146 18.71 4.38 -24.86
N ARG A 147 18.81 3.48 -25.85
CA ARG A 147 18.12 3.55 -27.14
C ARG A 147 16.73 2.92 -27.05
N GLU A 148 15.69 3.75 -27.15
CA GLU A 148 14.27 3.35 -27.14
C GLU A 148 13.92 2.21 -28.13
N LYS A 149 14.62 2.16 -29.27
CA LYS A 149 14.47 1.07 -30.26
C LYS A 149 14.81 -0.31 -29.66
N ILE A 150 15.82 -0.38 -28.80
CA ILE A 150 16.29 -1.64 -28.20
C ILE A 150 15.32 -2.11 -27.12
N LYS A 151 14.84 -1.19 -26.27
CA LYS A 151 13.75 -1.48 -25.31
C LYS A 151 12.52 -2.07 -26.02
N LYS A 152 12.11 -1.47 -27.15
CA LYS A 152 10.99 -1.96 -27.97
C LYS A 152 11.25 -3.37 -28.53
N THR A 153 12.44 -3.63 -29.06
CA THR A 153 12.81 -4.95 -29.58
C THR A 153 12.84 -6.01 -28.47
N ALA A 154 13.51 -5.75 -27.35
CA ALA A 154 13.56 -6.66 -26.21
C ALA A 154 12.16 -6.95 -25.65
N SER A 155 11.30 -5.93 -25.57
CA SER A 155 9.89 -6.09 -25.16
C SER A 155 9.08 -6.95 -26.13
N LYS A 156 9.36 -6.89 -27.44
CA LYS A 156 8.74 -7.78 -28.44
C LYS A 156 9.22 -9.21 -28.28
N ILE A 157 10.51 -9.42 -28.04
CA ILE A 157 11.10 -10.75 -27.81
C ILE A 157 10.47 -11.39 -26.57
N LEU A 158 10.38 -10.65 -25.45
CA LEU A 158 9.72 -11.12 -24.24
C LEU A 158 8.26 -11.52 -24.48
N ARG A 159 7.47 -10.67 -25.16
CA ARG A 159 6.07 -11.00 -25.47
C ARG A 159 5.93 -12.25 -26.33
N ARG A 160 6.78 -12.42 -27.36
CA ARG A 160 6.77 -13.63 -28.20
C ARG A 160 7.17 -14.88 -27.42
N ALA A 161 8.09 -14.76 -26.48
CA ALA A 161 8.45 -15.88 -25.63
C ALA A 161 7.28 -16.26 -24.70
N LEU A 162 6.51 -15.28 -24.20
CA LEU A 162 5.33 -15.52 -23.36
C LEU A 162 4.20 -16.23 -24.12
N GLU A 163 4.19 -16.18 -25.45
CA GLU A 163 3.20 -16.88 -26.29
C GLU A 163 3.54 -18.36 -26.50
N ARG A 164 4.81 -18.74 -26.37
CA ARG A 164 5.33 -20.03 -26.84
C ARG A 164 5.74 -20.96 -25.70
N ASP A 165 6.43 -20.41 -24.71
CA ASP A 165 7.08 -21.19 -23.66
C ASP A 165 6.63 -20.69 -22.28
N PRO A 166 6.56 -21.57 -21.26
CA PRO A 166 6.48 -21.14 -19.87
C PRO A 166 7.77 -20.39 -19.51
N ILE A 167 7.72 -19.06 -19.53
CA ILE A 167 8.83 -18.22 -19.08
C ILE A 167 8.91 -18.29 -17.56
N VAL A 168 10.14 -18.38 -17.03
CA VAL A 168 10.40 -18.17 -15.60
C VAL A 168 10.48 -16.66 -15.33
N TRP A 169 9.68 -16.19 -14.38
CA TRP A 169 9.74 -14.84 -13.83
C TRP A 169 10.01 -14.90 -12.33
N GLU A 170 10.52 -13.80 -11.79
CA GLU A 170 10.71 -13.62 -10.37
C GLU A 170 9.67 -12.62 -9.85
N THR A 171 9.26 -12.78 -8.58
CA THR A 171 8.38 -11.82 -7.92
C THR A 171 9.25 -10.82 -7.16
N CYS A 172 8.96 -9.53 -7.30
CA CYS A 172 9.60 -8.48 -6.54
C CYS A 172 8.55 -7.51 -5.98
N TYR A 173 8.79 -7.01 -4.77
CA TYR A 173 7.97 -6.02 -4.09
C TYR A 173 8.74 -4.72 -4.00
N VAL A 174 8.24 -3.69 -4.68
CA VAL A 174 8.78 -2.33 -4.58
C VAL A 174 7.96 -1.56 -3.56
N VAL A 175 8.63 -0.93 -2.60
CA VAL A 175 7.99 -0.26 -1.46
C VAL A 175 8.45 1.16 -1.33
N THR A 176 7.50 2.07 -1.08
CA THR A 176 7.76 3.39 -0.52
C THR A 176 7.06 3.55 0.81
N HIS A 177 7.80 4.07 1.79
CA HIS A 177 7.30 4.33 3.12
C HIS A 177 7.29 5.84 3.38
N GLN A 178 6.13 6.35 3.81
CA GLN A 178 5.93 7.69 4.32
C GLN A 178 5.75 7.59 5.83
N SER A 179 6.86 7.68 6.57
CA SER A 179 6.91 7.45 8.03
C SER A 179 6.44 8.62 8.87
N ALA A 180 6.14 9.78 8.27
CA ALA A 180 5.71 10.96 9.01
C ALA A 180 4.31 10.74 9.61
N HIS A 181 4.26 10.28 10.85
CA HIS A 181 3.06 10.27 11.65
C HIS A 181 2.75 11.69 12.12
N ALA A 182 1.47 12.07 12.11
CA ALA A 182 1.02 13.38 12.57
C ALA A 182 -0.35 13.27 13.26
N GLY A 183 -0.58 14.15 14.24
CA GLY A 183 -1.85 14.25 14.96
C GLY A 183 -2.08 13.19 16.05
N HIS A 184 -1.12 12.28 16.29
CA HIS A 184 -1.19 11.30 17.39
C HIS A 184 0.19 11.01 17.98
N ALA A 185 0.22 10.48 19.19
CA ALA A 185 1.44 10.03 19.86
C ALA A 185 2.08 8.84 19.13
N ILE A 186 3.41 8.78 19.17
CA ILE A 186 4.26 7.77 18.53
C ILE A 186 5.20 7.22 19.62
N GLY A 187 5.61 5.96 19.52
CA GLY A 187 6.58 5.36 20.45
C GLY A 187 6.03 5.20 21.87
N GLU A 188 6.88 5.30 22.89
CA GLU A 188 6.51 5.09 24.30
C GLU A 188 5.37 6.01 24.78
N MET A 189 5.22 7.20 24.18
CA MET A 189 4.13 8.13 24.50
C MET A 189 2.75 7.66 24.01
N ALA A 190 2.67 6.66 23.12
CA ALA A 190 1.40 6.08 22.69
C ALA A 190 0.71 5.31 23.84
N ASN A 191 1.47 4.74 24.78
CA ASN A 191 0.95 3.98 25.92
C ASN A 191 0.51 4.85 27.11
N TRP A 192 0.89 6.14 27.16
CA TRP A 192 0.52 7.01 28.28
C TRP A 192 -0.99 7.25 28.35
N ARG A 193 -1.66 7.39 27.19
CA ARG A 193 -3.11 7.63 27.14
C ARG A 193 -3.98 6.44 27.54
N SER A 194 -3.39 5.27 27.78
CA SER A 194 -4.11 4.10 28.32
C SER A 194 -4.00 3.97 29.83
N SER A 195 -3.16 4.78 30.50
CA SER A 195 -2.88 4.65 31.93
C SER A 195 -3.57 5.69 32.81
N ASP A 196 -4.16 6.75 32.25
CA ASP A 196 -4.93 7.75 33.01
C ASP A 196 -6.37 7.28 33.36
N HIS A 197 -6.55 6.00 33.68
CA HIS A 197 -7.82 5.44 34.20
C HIS A 197 -7.67 4.85 35.61
N LEU A 198 -6.79 5.44 36.43
CA LEU A 198 -6.78 5.27 37.89
C LEU A 198 -6.40 6.61 38.56
N CYS A 199 -7.42 7.41 38.89
CA CYS A 199 -7.51 8.54 39.83
C CYS A 199 -8.53 9.56 39.26
N SER A 200 -9.61 9.97 39.92
CA SER A 200 -10.06 9.84 41.32
C SER A 200 -11.59 9.83 41.36
#